data_AF-A0A523QZY0-F1
#
_entry.id   AF-A0A523QZY0-F1
#
_cell.length_a   1.000
_cell.length_b   1.000
_cell.length_c   1.000
_cell.angle_alpha   90.00
_cell.angle_beta   90.00
_cell.angle_gamma   90.00
#
_symmetry.space_group_name_H-M   'P 1'
#
loop_
_entity.id
_entity.type
_entity.pdbx_description
1 polymer ?
#
loop_
_entity_poly.entity_id
_entity_poly.type
_entity_poly.pdbx_seq_one_letter_code
_entity_poly.pdbx_strand_id
1 'polypeptide(L)'
;MSKTQHIISSSLDTTSVSIQKSISSYREYISTENTIAEYDAIVELYEKLWKDYQLERLSECRTEAFFVREKKTGLIKVLSKSCHVKFCPYCTKSRNSLIRENTAAWLKTCAHPKFITLTLRHSGVGLQEQLDDLYFSFRE
;
A
#
# COMPACT_ATOMS: atom_id res chain seq x y z
N MET A 1 -48.71 -41.92 17.39
CA MET A 1 -47.94 -40.90 16.63
C MET A 1 -47.53 -39.81 17.60
N SER A 2 -46.25 -39.71 17.97
CA SER A 2 -45.71 -38.47 18.56
C SER A 2 -44.23 -38.39 18.20
N LYS A 3 -43.88 -37.37 17.43
CA LYS A 3 -42.57 -37.20 16.78
C LYS A 3 -41.57 -36.66 17.79
N THR A 4 -40.49 -37.39 18.03
CA THR A 4 -39.28 -36.90 18.68
C THR A 4 -38.65 -35.82 17.79
N GLN A 5 -38.75 -34.55 18.19
CA GLN A 5 -37.99 -33.48 17.57
C GLN A 5 -36.59 -33.44 18.19
N HIS A 6 -35.60 -33.90 17.44
CA HIS A 6 -34.20 -33.63 17.72
C HIS A 6 -33.94 -32.13 17.50
N ILE A 7 -33.75 -31.38 18.59
CA ILE A 7 -33.21 -30.03 18.54
C ILE A 7 -31.72 -30.16 18.22
N ILE A 8 -31.37 -29.93 16.96
CA ILE A 8 -29.98 -29.74 16.55
C ILE A 8 -29.52 -28.40 17.13
N SER A 9 -28.80 -28.45 18.24
CA SER A 9 -28.06 -27.30 18.77
C SER A 9 -26.93 -26.98 17.80
N SER A 10 -27.16 -26.05 16.87
CA SER A 10 -26.08 -25.45 16.10
C SER A 10 -25.31 -24.52 17.04
N SER A 11 -24.17 -24.97 17.55
CA SER A 11 -23.21 -24.10 18.21
C SER A 11 -22.67 -23.10 17.17
N LEU A 12 -23.28 -21.92 17.10
CA LEU A 12 -22.67 -20.78 16.45
C LEU A 12 -21.46 -20.41 17.29
N ASP A 13 -20.27 -20.80 16.82
CA ASP A 13 -19.01 -20.33 17.35
C ASP A 13 -19.07 -18.81 17.41
N THR A 14 -19.28 -18.29 18.62
CA THR A 14 -19.28 -16.87 18.90
C THR A 14 -17.82 -16.47 18.93
N THR A 15 -17.21 -16.41 17.74
CA THR A 15 -15.88 -15.85 17.59
C THR A 15 -16.01 -14.40 18.04
N SER A 16 -15.48 -14.08 19.22
CA SER A 16 -15.43 -12.72 19.73
C SER A 16 -14.55 -11.91 18.80
N VAL A 17 -15.16 -11.30 17.79
CA VAL A 17 -14.49 -10.32 16.93
C VAL A 17 -14.28 -9.10 17.80
N SER A 18 -13.08 -9.01 18.37
CA SER A 18 -12.58 -7.81 19.03
C SER A 18 -12.79 -6.65 18.06
N ILE A 19 -13.66 -5.70 18.41
CA ILE A 19 -13.92 -4.52 17.56
C ILE A 19 -12.59 -3.80 17.43
N GLN A 20 -11.98 -3.92 16.26
CA GLN A 20 -10.79 -3.17 15.93
C GLN A 20 -11.13 -1.68 16.06
N LYS A 21 -10.19 -0.91 16.62
CA LYS A 21 -10.23 0.54 16.80
C LYS A 21 -11.01 1.21 15.66
N SER A 22 -11.96 2.10 15.97
CA SER A 22 -12.74 2.78 14.94
C SER A 22 -11.81 3.62 14.06
N ILE A 23 -11.51 3.13 12.87
CA ILE A 23 -10.68 3.86 11.91
C ILE A 23 -11.57 4.90 11.23
N SER A 24 -11.14 6.16 11.27
CA SER A 24 -11.90 7.31 10.76
C SER A 24 -11.77 7.50 9.25
N SER A 25 -10.69 6.98 8.64
CA SER A 25 -10.42 7.15 7.21
C SER A 25 -9.56 6.02 6.64
N TYR A 26 -9.63 5.81 5.33
CA TYR A 26 -8.75 4.82 4.69
C TYR A 26 -7.26 5.19 4.82
N ARG A 27 -6.95 6.48 4.95
CA ARG A 27 -5.60 6.98 5.21
C ARG A 27 -5.08 6.42 6.54
N GLU A 28 -5.85 6.57 7.61
CA GLU A 28 -5.50 6.05 8.94
C GLU A 28 -5.30 4.54 8.92
N TYR A 29 -6.10 3.80 8.14
CA TYR A 29 -5.92 2.34 7.96
C TYR A 29 -4.57 1.96 7.34
N ILE A 30 -4.09 2.71 6.33
CA ILE A 30 -2.87 2.39 5.59
C ILE A 30 -1.61 3.10 6.11
N SER A 31 -1.78 4.04 7.03
CA SER A 31 -0.69 4.83 7.59
C SER A 31 0.20 3.97 8.48
N THR A 32 1.50 4.13 8.30
CA THR A 32 2.55 3.65 9.21
C THR A 32 3.25 4.85 9.81
N GLU A 33 3.92 4.71 10.95
CA GLU A 33 4.66 5.81 11.61
C GLU A 33 5.57 6.58 10.63
N ASN A 34 6.36 5.85 9.83
CA ASN A 34 7.20 6.46 8.79
C ASN A 34 6.42 7.24 7.73
N THR A 35 5.25 6.75 7.31
CA THR A 35 4.44 7.42 6.27
C THR A 35 3.76 8.67 6.82
N ILE A 36 3.45 8.70 8.12
CA ILE A 36 2.93 9.89 8.81
C ILE A 36 4.04 10.95 8.88
N ALA A 37 5.24 10.59 9.34
CA ALA A 37 6.37 11.52 9.40
C ALA A 37 6.74 12.10 8.03
N GLU A 38 6.77 11.27 6.98
CA GLU A 38 6.96 11.73 5.59
C GLU A 38 5.85 12.69 5.16
N TYR A 39 4.59 12.38 5.49
CA TYR A 39 3.45 13.22 5.15
C TYR A 39 3.55 14.59 5.81
N ASP A 40 3.85 14.65 7.11
CA ASP A 40 3.98 15.89 7.86
C ASP A 40 5.10 16.78 7.31
N ALA A 41 6.26 16.18 7.02
CA ALA A 41 7.38 16.89 6.37
C ALA A 41 7.00 17.45 4.98
N ILE A 42 6.17 16.73 4.23
CA ILE A 42 5.68 17.19 2.92
C ILE A 42 4.65 18.30 3.09
N VAL A 43 3.77 18.24 4.09
CA VAL A 43 2.84 19.34 4.38
C VAL A 43 3.62 20.62 4.68
N GLU A 44 4.60 20.56 5.58
CA GLU A 44 5.45 21.71 5.93
C GLU A 44 6.20 22.27 4.70
N LEU A 45 6.70 21.38 3.83
CA LEU A 45 7.35 21.78 2.58
C LEU A 45 6.35 22.48 1.63
N TYR A 46 5.13 21.97 1.53
CA TYR A 46 4.12 22.50 0.61
C TYR A 46 3.52 23.82 1.08
N GLU A 47 3.39 24.02 2.38
CA GLU A 47 3.02 25.30 2.98
C GLU A 47 3.99 26.42 2.61
N LYS A 48 5.28 26.10 2.46
CA LYS A 48 6.33 27.08 2.11
C LYS A 48 6.44 27.33 0.59
N LEU A 49 6.19 26.32 -0.23
CA LEU A 49 6.57 26.35 -1.65
C LEU A 49 5.40 26.48 -2.63
N TRP A 50 4.17 26.13 -2.25
CA TRP A 50 3.08 25.91 -3.20
C TRP A 50 1.81 26.70 -2.86
N LYS A 51 0.83 26.66 -3.77
CA LYS A 51 -0.48 27.30 -3.63
C LYS A 51 -1.46 26.42 -2.85
N ASP A 52 -2.40 27.05 -2.17
CA ASP A 52 -3.43 26.43 -1.30
C ASP A 52 -4.13 25.20 -1.89
N TYR A 53 -4.46 25.22 -3.19
CA TYR A 53 -5.14 24.11 -3.87
C TYR A 53 -4.41 22.76 -3.79
N GLN A 54 -3.07 22.77 -3.74
CA GLN A 54 -2.31 21.52 -3.64
C GLN A 54 -2.32 20.94 -2.23
N LEU A 55 -2.33 21.81 -1.21
CA LEU A 55 -2.47 21.42 0.19
C LEU A 55 -3.85 20.83 0.44
N GLU A 56 -4.90 21.42 -0.14
CA GLU A 56 -6.26 20.88 -0.09
C GLU A 56 -6.33 19.47 -0.71
N ARG A 57 -5.80 19.29 -1.92
CA ARG A 57 -5.76 17.95 -2.53
C ARG A 57 -4.95 16.96 -1.70
N LEU A 58 -3.84 17.41 -1.12
CA LEU A 58 -3.00 16.58 -0.26
C LEU A 58 -3.75 16.17 1.01
N SER A 59 -4.51 17.07 1.63
CA SER A 59 -5.31 16.79 2.84
C SER A 59 -6.46 15.80 2.58
N GLU A 60 -6.99 15.77 1.35
CA GLU A 60 -8.02 14.83 0.93
C GLU A 60 -7.49 13.47 0.43
N CYS A 61 -6.17 13.30 0.32
CA CYS A 61 -5.59 12.08 -0.22
C CYS A 61 -5.94 10.85 0.64
N ARG A 62 -6.44 9.75 0.05
CA ARG A 62 -6.75 8.50 0.77
C ARG A 62 -7.74 8.63 1.93
N THR A 63 -8.46 9.74 2.09
CA THR A 63 -9.48 9.85 3.15
C THR A 63 -10.61 8.83 2.94
N GLU A 64 -10.97 8.61 1.67
CA GLU A 64 -12.03 7.70 1.24
C GLU A 64 -11.50 6.51 0.43
N ALA A 65 -12.22 5.39 0.52
CA ALA A 65 -12.00 4.18 -0.27
C ALA A 65 -13.32 3.52 -0.67
N PHE A 66 -13.29 2.77 -1.78
CA PHE A 66 -14.44 2.11 -2.36
C PHE A 66 -14.04 0.76 -2.98
N PHE A 67 -14.96 -0.21 -2.89
CA PHE A 67 -14.79 -1.51 -3.53
C PHE A 67 -15.14 -1.42 -5.01
N VAL A 68 -14.25 -1.95 -5.85
CA VAL A 68 -14.44 -2.03 -7.29
C VAL A 68 -14.37 -3.48 -7.71
N ARG A 69 -15.36 -3.91 -8.49
CA ARG A 69 -15.41 -5.24 -9.07
C ARG A 69 -15.06 -5.19 -10.55
N GLU A 70 -14.09 -5.98 -10.95
CA GLU A 70 -13.75 -6.16 -12.35
C GLU A 70 -14.87 -6.94 -13.06
N LYS A 71 -15.41 -6.38 -14.15
CA LYS A 71 -16.55 -6.99 -14.86
C LYS A 71 -16.27 -8.37 -15.44
N LYS A 72 -15.03 -8.62 -15.92
CA LYS A 72 -14.67 -9.86 -16.62
C LYS A 72 -14.31 -11.01 -15.67
N THR A 73 -13.47 -10.72 -14.68
CA THR A 73 -12.93 -11.74 -13.75
C THR A 73 -13.76 -11.88 -12.49
N GLY A 74 -14.62 -10.89 -12.19
CA GLY A 74 -15.36 -10.80 -10.94
C GLY A 74 -14.50 -10.42 -9.73
N LEU A 75 -13.19 -10.17 -9.91
CA LEU A 75 -12.27 -9.83 -8.83
C LEU A 75 -12.65 -8.51 -8.18
N ILE A 76 -12.66 -8.49 -6.85
CA ILE A 76 -12.92 -7.30 -6.04
C ILE A 76 -11.58 -6.71 -5.61
N LYS A 77 -11.43 -5.39 -5.81
CA LYS A 77 -10.27 -4.59 -5.39
C LYS A 77 -10.75 -3.38 -4.59
N VAL A 78 -9.90 -2.88 -3.71
CA VAL A 78 -10.13 -1.60 -3.02
C VAL A 78 -9.42 -0.49 -3.78
N LEU A 79 -10.16 0.53 -4.19
CA LEU A 79 -9.61 1.78 -4.69
C LEU A 79 -9.80 2.88 -3.67
N SER A 80 -9.02 3.95 -3.77
CA SER A 80 -9.09 5.10 -2.86
C SER A 80 -8.78 6.39 -3.58
N LYS A 81 -9.25 7.51 -3.01
CA LYS A 81 -9.00 8.85 -3.54
C LYS A 81 -7.49 9.13 -3.62
N SER A 82 -6.99 9.58 -4.77
CA SER A 82 -5.59 9.96 -4.98
C SER A 82 -5.46 11.46 -5.22
N CYS A 83 -4.50 12.11 -4.56
CA CYS A 83 -4.29 13.55 -4.72
C CYS A 83 -3.48 13.92 -5.96
N HIS A 84 -2.73 12.98 -6.54
CA HIS A 84 -1.79 13.20 -7.65
C HIS A 84 -0.72 14.28 -7.42
N VAL A 85 -0.52 14.69 -6.17
CA VAL A 85 0.56 15.60 -5.77
C VAL A 85 1.89 14.85 -5.89
N LYS A 86 2.89 15.49 -6.52
CA LYS A 86 4.16 14.87 -6.94
C LYS A 86 4.86 14.10 -5.83
N PHE A 87 4.87 14.66 -4.62
CA PHE A 87 5.61 14.12 -3.49
C PHE A 87 4.75 13.38 -2.47
N CYS A 88 3.43 13.26 -2.68
CA CYS A 88 2.56 12.59 -1.70
C CYS A 88 3.06 11.15 -1.38
N PRO A 89 3.28 10.80 -0.11
CA PRO A 89 3.90 9.54 0.26
C PRO A 89 2.94 8.38 0.02
N TYR A 90 1.63 8.58 0.25
CA TYR A 90 0.60 7.57 -0.01
C TYR A 90 0.46 7.23 -1.50
N CYS A 91 0.41 8.24 -2.37
CA CYS A 91 0.33 8.03 -3.81
C CYS A 91 1.61 7.40 -4.35
N THR A 92 2.77 7.84 -3.86
CA THR A 92 4.07 7.29 -4.26
C THR A 92 4.23 5.84 -3.83
N LYS A 93 3.89 5.49 -2.59
CA LYS A 93 3.94 4.11 -2.08
C LYS A 93 3.06 3.17 -2.92
N SER A 94 1.80 3.57 -3.19
CA SER A 94 0.87 2.79 -4.01
C SER A 94 1.37 2.59 -5.44
N ARG A 95 1.89 3.65 -6.08
CA ARG A 95 2.50 3.59 -7.42
C ARG A 95 3.74 2.69 -7.44
N ASN A 96 4.60 2.80 -6.43
CA ASN A 96 5.81 2.00 -6.33
C ASN A 96 5.50 0.51 -6.15
N SER A 97 4.48 0.15 -5.37
CA SER A 97 4.03 -1.24 -5.26
C SER A 97 3.61 -1.81 -6.62
N LEU A 98 2.80 -1.07 -7.38
CA LEU A 98 2.36 -1.48 -8.71
C LEU A 98 3.54 -1.62 -9.68
N ILE A 99 4.45 -0.65 -9.71
CA ILE A 99 5.65 -0.71 -10.55
C ILE A 99 6.48 -1.94 -10.17
N ARG A 100 6.70 -2.17 -8.87
CA ARG A 100 7.47 -3.32 -8.38
C ARG A 100 6.88 -4.64 -8.85
N GLU A 101 5.57 -4.83 -8.71
CA GLU A 101 4.88 -6.04 -9.14
C GLU A 101 5.01 -6.26 -10.66
N ASN A 102 4.76 -5.22 -11.45
CA ASN A 102 4.87 -5.29 -12.90
C ASN A 102 6.30 -5.54 -13.37
N THR A 103 7.29 -4.85 -12.78
CA THR A 103 8.70 -5.05 -13.09
C THR A 103 9.14 -6.46 -12.71
N ALA A 104 8.72 -6.98 -11.55
CA ALA A 104 9.04 -8.35 -11.15
C ALA A 104 8.42 -9.40 -12.09
N ALA A 105 7.18 -9.19 -12.53
CA ALA A 105 6.54 -10.06 -13.52
C ALA A 105 7.26 -10.02 -14.88
N TRP A 106 7.65 -8.83 -15.33
CA TRP A 106 8.39 -8.64 -16.57
C TRP A 106 9.80 -9.26 -16.53
N LEU A 107 10.52 -9.11 -15.42
CA LEU A 107 11.86 -9.69 -15.26
C LEU A 107 11.85 -11.22 -15.40
N LYS A 108 10.77 -11.91 -14.99
CA LYS A 108 10.63 -13.37 -15.14
C LYS A 108 10.48 -13.83 -16.59
N THR A 109 10.01 -12.97 -17.49
CA THR A 109 9.75 -13.32 -18.89
C THR A 109 10.73 -12.66 -19.86
N CYS A 110 11.54 -11.71 -19.39
CA CYS A 110 12.52 -11.00 -20.19
C CYS A 110 13.79 -11.84 -20.39
N ALA A 111 14.01 -12.33 -21.61
CA ALA A 111 15.21 -13.11 -21.94
C ALA A 111 16.52 -12.28 -21.88
N HIS A 112 16.48 -11.02 -22.33
CA HIS A 112 17.66 -10.16 -22.42
C HIS A 112 17.32 -8.70 -22.06
N PRO A 113 17.30 -8.34 -20.76
CA PRO A 113 17.09 -6.95 -20.36
C PRO A 113 18.27 -6.08 -20.82
N LYS A 114 18.01 -5.06 -21.64
CA LYS A 114 19.06 -4.19 -22.20
C LYS A 114 19.78 -3.35 -21.14
N PHE A 115 19.07 -2.98 -20.06
CA PHE A 115 19.60 -2.16 -18.98
C PHE A 115 18.74 -2.32 -17.73
N ILE A 116 19.35 -2.63 -16.58
CA ILE A 116 18.68 -2.65 -15.28
C ILE A 116 19.45 -1.70 -14.37
N THR A 117 18.79 -0.60 -13.98
CA THR A 117 19.33 0.29 -12.95
C THR A 117 18.84 -0.18 -11.60
N LEU A 118 19.77 -0.58 -10.73
CA LEU A 118 19.46 -0.93 -9.36
C LEU A 118 19.68 0.30 -8.49
N THR A 119 18.59 0.94 -8.07
CA THR A 119 18.64 2.02 -7.09
C THR A 119 18.69 1.42 -5.71
N LEU A 120 19.85 1.46 -5.07
CA LEU A 120 20.01 1.05 -3.68
C LEU A 120 19.07 1.88 -2.79
N ARG A 121 18.31 1.21 -1.94
CA ARG A 121 17.49 1.88 -0.93
C ARG A 121 18.44 2.60 0.02
N HIS A 122 18.19 3.88 0.29
CA HIS A 122 18.92 4.57 1.33
C HIS A 122 18.74 3.83 2.66
N SER A 123 19.82 3.26 3.17
CA SER A 123 19.89 2.60 4.47
C SER A 123 20.94 3.30 5.32
N GLY A 124 20.93 3.07 6.63
CA GLY A 124 22.02 3.52 7.52
C GLY A 124 23.30 2.69 7.36
N VAL A 125 23.31 1.75 6.42
CA VAL A 125 24.40 0.82 6.14
C VAL A 125 25.43 1.53 5.27
N GLY A 126 26.72 1.27 5.51
CA GLY A 126 27.80 1.87 4.73
C GLY A 126 27.72 1.50 3.24
N LEU A 127 28.15 2.41 2.36
CA LEU A 127 28.10 2.21 0.91
C LEU A 127 28.76 0.90 0.47
N GLN A 128 29.88 0.53 1.08
CA GLN A 128 30.62 -0.68 0.74
C GLN A 128 29.78 -1.94 0.99
N GLU A 129 29.11 -2.01 2.14
CA GLU A 129 28.28 -3.14 2.54
C GLU A 129 27.01 -3.23 1.65
N GLN A 130 26.45 -2.10 1.23
CA GLN A 130 25.38 -2.07 0.22
C GLN A 130 25.85 -2.60 -1.16
N LEU A 131 27.10 -2.30 -1.55
CA LEU A 131 27.68 -2.80 -2.80
C LEU A 131 27.96 -4.30 -2.70
N ASP A 132 28.48 -4.77 -1.57
CA ASP A 132 28.80 -6.18 -1.36
C ASP A 132 27.52 -7.05 -1.40
N ASP A 133 26.44 -6.62 -0.74
CA ASP A 133 25.12 -7.27 -0.80
C ASP A 133 24.57 -7.32 -2.24
N LEU A 134 24.74 -6.23 -2.98
CA LEU A 134 24.34 -6.14 -4.37
C LEU A 134 25.09 -7.16 -5.20
N TYR A 135 26.43 -7.16 -5.13
CA TYR A 135 27.25 -8.10 -5.89
C TYR A 135 26.97 -9.55 -5.49
N PHE A 136 26.76 -9.85 -4.21
CA PHE A 136 26.42 -11.19 -3.75
C PHE A 136 25.10 -11.70 -4.36
N SER A 137 24.11 -10.82 -4.52
CA SER A 137 22.81 -11.17 -5.10
C SER A 137 22.85 -11.52 -6.59
N PHE A 138 23.94 -11.20 -7.30
CA PHE A 138 24.12 -11.47 -8.74
C PHE A 138 25.29 -12.41 -9.04
N ARG A 139 26.00 -12.92 -8.03
CA ARG A 139 27.00 -13.99 -8.21
C ARG A 139 26.28 -15.34 -8.21
N GLU A 140 25.84 -15.76 -9.39
CA GLU A 140 25.79 -17.17 -9.78
C GLU A 140 27.09 -17.53 -10.50
#